data_AF-A0A141RAG5-F1
#
_entry.id   AF-A0A141RAG5-F1
#
_cell.length_a   1.000
_cell.length_b   1.000
_cell.length_c   1.000
_cell.angle_alpha   90.00
_cell.angle_beta   90.00
_cell.angle_gamma   90.00
#
_symmetry.space_group_name_H-M   'P 1'
#
loop_
_entity.id
_entity.type
_entity.pdbx_description
1 polymer ?
#
loop_
_entity_poly.entity_id
_entity_poly.type
_entity_poly.pdbx_seq_one_letter_code
_entity_poly.pdbx_strand_id
1 'polypeptide(L)'
;DHSARNAAIAWLMKSFGNFENDVPTVLQTYFHYCALSMSCVELARCFFYLANQGRPLGDAPSMLTVRQTRQVNALLITSGMYDGAGEFAWRVGMPAKSGVGGGIIAVIPGKMTIAVWSPGLDASGNSLAGTAALELFSERLGCSIF
;
A
#
# COMPACT_ATOMS: atom_id res chain seq x y z
N ASP A 1 -21.08 -3.77 -0.97
CA ASP A 1 -21.52 -2.49 -0.39
C ASP A 1 -20.90 -1.22 -0.96
N HIS A 2 -19.63 -1.18 -1.40
CA HIS A 2 -19.04 0.05 -2.00
C HIS A 2 -19.09 0.15 -3.54
N SER A 3 -19.75 -0.80 -4.22
CA SER A 3 -19.74 -0.87 -5.69
C SER A 3 -20.36 0.38 -6.34
N ALA A 4 -21.47 0.90 -5.78
CA ALA A 4 -22.12 2.11 -6.31
C ALA A 4 -21.22 3.36 -6.21
N ARG A 5 -20.49 3.54 -5.11
CA ARG A 5 -19.56 4.66 -4.93
C ARG A 5 -18.40 4.58 -5.93
N ASN A 6 -17.82 3.39 -6.10
CA ASN A 6 -16.72 3.19 -7.05
C ASN A 6 -17.19 3.36 -8.49
N ALA A 7 -18.41 2.93 -8.82
CA ALA A 7 -19.01 3.16 -10.12
C ALA A 7 -19.21 4.65 -10.42
N ALA A 8 -19.73 5.42 -9.46
CA ALA A 8 -19.88 6.87 -9.61
C ALA A 8 -18.53 7.57 -9.88
N ILE A 9 -17.48 7.21 -9.13
CA ILE A 9 -16.12 7.74 -9.34
C ILE A 9 -15.59 7.35 -10.73
N ALA A 10 -15.77 6.10 -11.15
CA ALA A 10 -15.29 5.63 -12.45
C ALA A 10 -15.98 6.35 -13.62
N TRP A 11 -17.30 6.55 -13.56
CA TRP A 11 -18.02 7.34 -14.56
C TRP A 11 -17.59 8.80 -14.58
N LEU A 12 -17.37 9.41 -13.41
CA LEU A 12 -16.85 10.76 -13.31
C LEU A 12 -15.48 10.89 -13.97
N MET A 13 -14.55 9.99 -13.65
CA MET A 13 -13.22 9.95 -14.26
C MET A 13 -13.28 9.76 -15.79
N LYS A 14 -14.19 8.90 -16.28
CA LYS A 14 -14.41 8.71 -17.73
C LYS A 14 -14.96 9.98 -18.38
N SER A 15 -15.85 10.72 -17.72
CA SER A 15 -16.38 11.98 -18.25
C SER A 15 -15.31 13.06 -18.43
N PHE A 16 -14.23 13.00 -17.63
CA PHE A 16 -13.06 13.86 -17.77
C PHE A 16 -11.98 13.32 -18.71
N GLY A 17 -12.20 12.15 -19.35
CA GLY A 17 -11.25 11.55 -20.27
C GLY A 17 -10.03 10.91 -19.59
N ASN A 18 -10.09 10.58 -18.30
CA ASN A 18 -8.96 9.97 -17.58
C ASN A 18 -8.63 8.55 -18.08
N PHE A 19 -9.59 7.86 -18.69
CA PHE A 19 -9.41 6.57 -19.36
C PHE A 19 -10.51 6.33 -20.39
N GLU A 20 -10.23 5.49 -21.39
CA GLU A 20 -11.14 5.22 -22.51
C GLU A 20 -11.93 3.91 -22.35
N ASN A 21 -11.44 2.99 -21.51
CA ASN A 21 -12.01 1.67 -21.26
C ASN A 21 -13.48 1.71 -20.78
N ASP A 22 -14.20 0.62 -21.01
CA ASP A 22 -15.56 0.42 -20.49
C ASP A 22 -15.59 0.37 -18.96
N VAL A 23 -16.50 1.13 -18.33
CA VAL A 23 -16.54 1.31 -16.86
C VAL A 23 -16.82 -0.01 -16.12
N PRO A 24 -17.86 -0.80 -16.48
CA PRO A 24 -18.05 -2.13 -15.93
C PRO A 24 -16.79 -3.02 -15.96
N THR A 25 -16.06 -3.02 -17.07
CA THR A 25 -14.82 -3.81 -17.22
C THR A 25 -13.71 -3.33 -16.27
N VAL A 26 -13.53 -2.01 -16.13
CA VAL A 26 -12.57 -1.42 -15.18
C VAL A 26 -12.94 -1.78 -13.74
N LEU A 27 -14.23 -1.69 -13.39
CA LEU A 27 -14.71 -2.03 -12.05
C LEU A 27 -14.51 -3.52 -11.73
N GLN A 28 -14.81 -4.41 -12.69
CA GLN A 28 -14.59 -5.85 -12.51
C GLN A 28 -13.11 -6.15 -12.22
N THR A 29 -12.20 -5.53 -12.98
CA THR A 29 -10.76 -5.68 -12.79
C THR A 29 -10.31 -5.12 -11.43
N TYR A 30 -10.81 -3.94 -11.05
CA TYR A 30 -10.53 -3.33 -9.75
C TYR A 30 -10.99 -4.23 -8.58
N PHE A 31 -12.21 -4.77 -8.65
CA PHE A 31 -12.71 -5.67 -7.61
C PHE A 31 -11.94 -6.98 -7.55
N HIS A 32 -11.52 -7.53 -8.69
CA HIS A 32 -10.68 -8.72 -8.72
C HIS A 32 -9.37 -8.50 -7.97
N TYR A 33 -8.65 -7.39 -8.24
CA TYR A 33 -7.42 -7.07 -7.52
C TYR A 33 -7.64 -6.80 -6.02
N CYS A 34 -8.74 -6.16 -5.64
CA CYS A 34 -9.08 -5.95 -4.22
C CYS A 34 -9.47 -7.23 -3.48
N ALA A 35 -9.85 -8.29 -4.19
CA ALA A 35 -10.26 -9.57 -3.60
C ALA A 35 -9.10 -10.58 -3.48
N LEU A 36 -7.90 -10.25 -3.98
CA LEU A 36 -6.73 -11.10 -3.80
C LEU A 36 -6.40 -11.25 -2.30
N SER A 37 -6.16 -12.48 -1.88
CA SER A 37 -5.81 -12.82 -0.51
C SER A 37 -4.38 -13.33 -0.42
N MET A 38 -3.63 -12.86 0.57
CA MET A 38 -2.26 -13.28 0.84
C MET A 38 -2.04 -13.31 2.36
N SER A 39 -1.19 -14.22 2.82
CA SER A 39 -0.63 -14.18 4.17
C SER A 39 0.35 -13.00 4.33
N CYS A 40 0.67 -12.60 5.58
CA CYS A 40 1.68 -11.55 5.82
C CYS A 40 3.04 -11.90 5.20
N VAL A 41 3.42 -13.18 5.20
CA VAL A 41 4.70 -13.64 4.61
C VAL A 41 4.69 -13.44 3.09
N GLU A 42 3.60 -13.83 2.44
CA GLU A 42 3.45 -13.64 0.99
C GLU A 42 3.41 -12.15 0.63
N LEU A 43 2.67 -11.34 1.39
CA LEU A 43 2.58 -9.89 1.17
C LEU A 43 3.94 -9.21 1.34
N ALA A 44 4.68 -9.52 2.41
CA ALA A 44 6.01 -8.96 2.63
C ALA A 44 6.99 -9.32 1.50
N ARG A 45 6.99 -10.58 1.04
CA ARG A 45 7.83 -11.03 -0.07
C ARG A 45 7.44 -10.39 -1.40
N CYS A 46 6.14 -10.30 -1.68
CA CYS A 46 5.60 -9.73 -2.91
C CYS A 46 6.02 -8.26 -3.07
N PHE A 47 6.04 -7.48 -1.99
CA PHE A 47 6.38 -6.07 -2.02
C PHE A 47 7.88 -5.79 -1.83
N PHE A 48 8.72 -6.81 -1.60
CA PHE A 48 10.16 -6.64 -1.31
C PHE A 48 10.91 -5.85 -2.39
N TYR A 49 10.46 -5.91 -3.64
CA TYR A 49 11.07 -5.14 -4.73
C TYR A 49 11.09 -3.63 -4.46
N LEU A 50 10.17 -3.10 -3.65
CA LEU A 50 10.14 -1.70 -3.26
C LEU A 50 11.27 -1.31 -2.30
N ALA A 51 11.72 -2.25 -1.47
CA ALA A 51 12.93 -2.08 -0.66
C ALA A 51 14.19 -2.31 -1.50
N ASN A 52 14.11 -3.16 -2.53
CA ASN A 52 15.24 -3.61 -3.34
C ASN A 52 15.31 -2.93 -4.74
N GLN A 53 15.07 -1.62 -4.78
CA GLN A 53 15.27 -0.78 -5.99
C GLN A 53 14.56 -1.27 -7.26
N GLY A 54 13.42 -1.96 -7.11
CA GLY A 54 12.61 -2.46 -8.20
C GLY A 54 12.83 -3.94 -8.51
N ARG A 55 13.71 -4.63 -7.78
CA ARG A 55 14.08 -6.02 -8.03
C ARG A 55 13.40 -6.98 -7.04
N PRO A 56 12.65 -7.98 -7.50
CA PRO A 56 12.05 -8.99 -6.62
C PRO A 56 13.10 -9.87 -5.92
N LEU A 57 12.64 -10.76 -5.04
CA LEU A 57 13.50 -11.81 -4.47
C LEU A 57 13.85 -12.87 -5.52
N GLY A 58 15.07 -13.40 -5.45
CA GLY A 58 15.58 -14.40 -6.39
C GLY A 58 16.04 -13.81 -7.72
N ASP A 59 16.04 -14.64 -8.76
CA ASP A 59 16.60 -14.30 -10.08
C ASP A 59 15.56 -13.71 -11.07
N ALA A 60 14.37 -13.35 -10.57
CA ALA A 60 13.33 -12.76 -11.41
C ALA A 60 13.75 -11.37 -11.93
N PRO A 61 13.35 -11.00 -13.16
CA PRO A 61 13.72 -9.72 -13.74
C PRO A 61 13.20 -8.54 -12.93
N SER A 62 13.89 -7.40 -13.04
CA SER A 62 13.47 -6.16 -12.38
C SER A 62 12.05 -5.78 -12.81
N MET A 63 11.18 -5.53 -11.83
CA MET A 63 9.79 -5.10 -12.07
C MET A 63 9.71 -3.59 -12.34
N LEU A 64 10.56 -2.81 -11.67
CA LEU A 64 10.65 -1.36 -11.81
C LEU A 64 12.11 -0.92 -11.98
N THR A 65 12.30 0.28 -12.51
CA THR A 65 13.59 0.99 -12.41
C THR A 65 13.78 1.57 -11.00
N VAL A 66 15.02 1.96 -10.67
CA VAL A 66 15.35 2.64 -9.40
C VAL A 66 14.52 3.93 -9.23
N ARG A 67 14.36 4.71 -10.31
CA ARG A 67 13.58 5.95 -10.31
C ARG A 67 12.10 5.68 -10.05
N GLN A 68 11.50 4.72 -10.75
CA GLN A 68 10.10 4.33 -10.53
C GLN A 68 9.87 3.81 -9.11
N THR A 69 10.82 3.03 -8.57
CA THR A 69 10.74 2.53 -7.20
C THR A 69 10.71 3.67 -6.19
N ARG A 70 11.57 4.68 -6.36
CA ARG A 70 11.55 5.89 -5.53
C ARG A 70 10.23 6.65 -5.65
N GLN A 71 9.66 6.74 -6.86
CA GLN A 71 8.35 7.38 -7.08
C GLN A 71 7.22 6.63 -6.38
N VAL A 72 7.19 5.30 -6.46
CA VAL A 72 6.19 4.48 -5.75
C VAL A 72 6.32 4.65 -4.24
N ASN A 73 7.55 4.58 -3.68
CA ASN A 73 7.76 4.81 -2.25
C ASN A 73 7.34 6.23 -1.81
N ALA A 74 7.53 7.24 -2.65
CA ALA A 74 7.04 8.59 -2.38
C ALA A 74 5.50 8.68 -2.38
N LEU A 75 4.81 7.95 -3.25
CA LEU A 75 3.34 7.86 -3.22
C LEU A 75 2.85 7.13 -1.96
N LEU A 76 3.51 6.03 -1.59
CA LEU A 76 3.18 5.28 -0.38
C LEU A 76 3.28 6.13 0.88
N ILE A 77 4.35 6.91 1.04
CA ILE A 77 4.49 7.74 2.24
C ILE A 77 3.51 8.91 2.29
N THR A 78 3.09 9.45 1.14
CA THR A 78 2.23 10.64 1.08
C THR A 78 0.73 10.33 1.05
N SER A 79 0.33 9.14 0.58
CA SER A 79 -1.08 8.80 0.34
C SER A 79 -1.47 7.38 0.72
N GLY A 80 -0.52 6.58 1.21
CA GLY A 80 -0.76 5.14 1.35
C GLY A 80 -1.61 4.73 2.55
N MET A 81 -1.79 5.61 3.54
CA MET A 81 -2.53 5.34 4.78
C MET A 81 -3.85 6.14 4.89
N TYR A 82 -4.53 6.36 3.76
CA TYR A 82 -5.74 7.18 3.66
C TYR A 82 -5.51 8.57 4.29
N ASP A 83 -6.50 9.09 5.02
CA ASP A 83 -6.42 10.38 5.72
C ASP A 83 -5.40 10.36 6.88
N GLY A 84 -4.88 9.19 7.25
CA GLY A 84 -3.84 9.00 8.27
C GLY A 84 -2.40 9.05 7.77
N ALA A 85 -2.14 9.36 6.48
CA ALA A 85 -0.79 9.33 5.91
C ALA A 85 0.20 10.28 6.61
N GLY A 86 -0.22 11.51 6.93
CA GLY A 86 0.64 12.46 7.64
C GLY A 86 1.00 12.00 9.07
N GLU A 87 0.01 11.51 9.81
CA GLU A 87 0.21 10.99 11.17
C GLU A 87 1.13 9.75 11.16
N PHE A 88 0.91 8.83 10.22
CA PHE A 88 1.74 7.63 10.08
C PHE A 88 3.19 7.98 9.70
N ALA A 89 3.39 8.96 8.82
CA ALA A 89 4.72 9.43 8.47
C ALA A 89 5.46 10.00 9.68
N TRP A 90 4.78 10.72 10.57
CA TRP A 90 5.36 11.26 11.81
C TRP A 90 5.64 10.17 12.86
N ARG A 91 4.69 9.25 13.11
CA ARG A 91 4.81 8.23 14.17
C ARG A 91 5.69 7.04 13.78
N VAL A 92 5.59 6.60 12.53
CA VAL A 92 6.28 5.39 12.03
C VAL A 92 7.45 5.73 11.12
N GLY A 93 7.31 6.73 10.25
CA GLY A 93 8.41 7.19 9.40
C GLY A 93 8.79 6.23 8.28
N MET A 94 7.83 5.48 7.73
CA MET A 94 8.07 4.55 6.62
C MET A 94 7.04 4.71 5.50
N PRO A 95 7.42 4.58 4.22
CA PRO A 95 6.46 4.35 3.14
C PRO A 95 5.59 3.13 3.45
N ALA A 96 4.27 3.31 3.41
CA ALA A 96 3.34 2.23 3.73
C ALA A 96 2.09 2.26 2.85
N LYS A 97 1.38 1.13 2.75
CA LYS A 97 0.02 1.04 2.20
C LYS A 97 -0.86 0.23 3.14
N SER A 98 -2.02 0.78 3.49
CA SER A 98 -3.08 0.04 4.20
C SER A 98 -4.16 -0.50 3.25
N GLY A 99 -4.92 -1.48 3.72
CA GLY A 99 -6.18 -1.88 3.12
C GLY A 99 -7.24 -2.10 4.19
N VAL A 100 -8.49 -1.82 3.86
CA VAL A 100 -9.65 -2.02 4.76
C VAL A 100 -9.87 -3.48 5.16
N GLY A 101 -9.18 -4.43 4.53
CA GLY A 101 -9.08 -5.81 5.02
C GLY A 101 -8.20 -5.98 6.27
N GLY A 102 -7.59 -4.89 6.79
CA GLY A 102 -6.76 -4.89 7.99
C GLY A 102 -5.25 -5.09 7.75
N GLY A 103 -4.83 -5.22 6.49
CA GLY A 103 -3.42 -5.38 6.13
C GLY A 103 -2.71 -4.04 5.99
N ILE A 104 -1.45 -3.98 6.44
CA ILE A 104 -0.54 -2.86 6.17
C ILE A 104 0.79 -3.44 5.70
N ILE A 105 1.29 -2.94 4.57
CA ILE A 105 2.68 -3.14 4.13
C ILE A 105 3.46 -1.86 4.42
N ALA A 106 4.63 -1.99 5.04
CA ALA A 106 5.60 -0.91 5.24
C ALA A 106 6.95 -1.28 4.59
N VAL A 107 7.66 -0.29 4.08
CA VAL A 107 8.89 -0.46 3.30
C VAL A 107 10.01 0.32 3.95
N ILE A 108 11.15 -0.34 4.19
CA ILE A 108 12.40 0.32 4.58
C ILE A 108 13.36 0.19 3.39
N PRO A 109 13.54 1.26 2.57
CA PRO A 109 14.39 1.21 1.39
C PRO A 109 15.80 0.71 1.71
N GLY A 110 16.29 -0.24 0.91
CA GLY A 110 17.59 -0.87 1.06
C GLY A 110 17.71 -1.90 2.20
N LYS A 111 16.63 -2.15 2.97
CA LYS A 111 16.67 -3.08 4.10
C LYS A 111 15.63 -4.18 4.02
N MET A 112 14.34 -3.84 4.10
CA MET A 112 13.28 -4.84 4.28
C MET A 112 11.89 -4.31 3.95
N THR A 113 10.94 -5.24 3.87
CA THR A 113 9.50 -4.99 3.85
C THR A 113 8.83 -5.70 5.01
N ILE A 114 7.83 -5.05 5.60
CA ILE A 114 7.15 -5.51 6.81
C ILE A 114 5.67 -5.55 6.52
N ALA A 115 5.04 -6.69 6.75
CA ALA A 115 3.60 -6.84 6.65
C ALA A 115 3.02 -7.10 8.04
N VAL A 116 1.97 -6.35 8.39
CA VAL A 116 1.15 -6.60 9.58
C VAL A 116 -0.30 -6.78 9.14
N TRP A 117 -1.06 -7.53 9.91
CA TRP A 117 -2.48 -7.70 9.67
C TRP A 117 -3.24 -7.78 11.00
N SER A 118 -4.30 -6.98 11.11
CA SER A 118 -5.32 -7.13 12.14
C SER A 118 -6.61 -6.47 11.67
N PRO A 119 -7.77 -7.14 11.78
CA PRO A 119 -9.03 -6.67 11.20
C PRO A 119 -9.64 -5.45 11.91
N GLY A 120 -9.23 -5.15 13.14
CA GLY A 120 -9.74 -3.98 13.87
C GLY A 120 -9.21 -2.68 13.27
N LEU A 121 -10.09 -1.87 12.69
CA LEU A 121 -9.75 -0.61 12.02
C LEU A 121 -10.01 0.61 12.92
N ASP A 122 -9.23 1.66 12.70
CA ASP A 122 -9.49 3.01 13.21
C ASP A 122 -10.52 3.77 12.35
N ALA A 123 -10.81 5.03 12.72
CA ALA A 123 -11.76 5.88 12.01
C ALA A 123 -11.33 6.22 10.57
N SER A 124 -10.03 6.13 10.25
CA SER A 124 -9.45 6.38 8.94
C SER A 124 -9.40 5.10 8.07
N GLY A 125 -9.84 3.95 8.61
CA GLY A 125 -9.86 2.67 7.91
C GLY A 125 -8.51 1.93 7.91
N ASN A 126 -7.58 2.32 8.78
CA ASN A 126 -6.29 1.65 8.94
C ASN A 126 -6.33 0.65 10.10
N SER A 127 -5.55 -0.42 10.04
CA SER A 127 -5.46 -1.39 11.15
C SER A 127 -4.90 -0.73 12.42
N LEU A 128 -5.69 -0.70 13.50
CA LEU A 128 -5.32 -0.06 14.75
C LEU A 128 -4.12 -0.78 15.40
N ALA A 129 -4.26 -2.09 15.60
CA ALA A 129 -3.20 -2.91 16.18
C ALA A 129 -1.99 -3.05 15.25
N GLY A 130 -2.22 -3.10 13.93
CA GLY A 130 -1.14 -3.14 12.94
C GLY A 130 -0.30 -1.87 12.96
N THR A 131 -0.93 -0.69 13.01
CA THR A 131 -0.23 0.59 13.09
C THR A 131 0.59 0.70 14.38
N ALA A 132 0.01 0.34 15.53
CA ALA A 132 0.72 0.34 16.81
C ALA A 132 1.93 -0.62 16.82
N ALA A 133 1.81 -1.79 16.19
CA ALA A 133 2.93 -2.72 16.06
C ALA A 133 4.07 -2.14 15.21
N LEU A 134 3.74 -1.43 14.12
CA LEU A 134 4.73 -0.79 13.25
C LEU A 134 5.43 0.41 13.93
N GLU A 135 4.71 1.18 14.74
CA GLU A 135 5.29 2.25 15.57
C GLU A 135 6.32 1.68 16.56
N LEU A 136 5.93 0.69 17.36
CA LEU A 136 6.83 0.00 18.29
C LEU A 136 8.04 -0.62 17.59
N PHE A 137 7.84 -1.16 16.39
CA PHE A 137 8.92 -1.70 15.57
C PHE A 137 9.89 -0.60 15.12
N SER A 138 9.36 0.53 14.66
CA SER A 138 10.15 1.69 14.22
C SER A 138 11.01 2.25 15.36
N GLU A 139 10.41 2.46 16.53
CA GLU A 139 11.09 2.96 17.73
C GLU A 139 12.26 2.05 18.15
N ARG A 140 12.05 0.73 18.13
CA ARG A 140 13.07 -0.24 18.55
C ARG A 140 14.25 -0.32 17.60
N LEU A 141 14.05 -0.04 16.31
CA LEU A 141 15.09 -0.19 15.29
C LEU A 141 15.66 1.15 14.80
N GLY A 142 15.11 2.28 15.24
CA GLY A 142 15.53 3.61 14.81
C GLY A 142 15.48 3.76 13.30
N CYS A 143 14.45 3.20 12.66
CA CYS A 143 14.36 3.07 11.20
C CYS A 143 13.33 4.00 10.56
N SER A 144 12.83 4.98 11.30
CA SER A 144 12.19 6.17 10.73
C SER A 144 13.13 6.79 9.69
N ILE A 145 12.57 7.18 8.54
CA ILE A 145 13.32 7.93 7.52
C ILE A 145 13.37 9.44 7.82
N PHE A 146 12.69 9.88 8.88
CA PHE A 146 12.71 11.24 9.42
C PHE A 146 13.44 11.27 10.77
#